data_AF-A0A841JME9-F1
#
_entry.id   AF-A0A841JME9-F1
#
_cell.length_a   1.000
_cell.length_b   1.000
_cell.length_c   1.000
_cell.angle_alpha   90.00
_cell.angle_beta   90.00
_cell.angle_gamma   90.00
#
_symmetry.space_group_name_H-M   'P 1'
#
loop_
_entity.id
_entity.type
_entity.pdbx_description
1 polymer ?
#
loop_
_entity_poly.entity_id
_entity_poly.type
_entity_poly.pdbx_seq_one_letter_code
_entity_poly.pdbx_strand_id
1 'polypeptide(L)'
;MKKADKNATRIVRREFNPAARLTKDQLQQLDALDALPDDQIDTSDIPELPESVWRERGIRRMFYRPVKRPVTMRLDADVIEWLKSKAGPEGKGYQTTANQLLRAKMIAELRAAVKSPAAKKIVSAGGSK
;
A
#
# COMPACT_ATOMS: atom_id res chain seq x y z
N MET A 1 -42.28 36.49 15.25
CA MET A 1 -41.72 35.12 15.28
C MET A 1 -41.21 34.80 13.88
N LYS A 2 -39.89 34.60 13.72
CA LYS A 2 -39.20 34.49 12.42
C LYS A 2 -39.54 33.15 11.73
N LYS A 3 -39.83 33.20 10.44
CA LYS A 3 -40.07 32.01 9.60
C LYS A 3 -38.76 31.25 9.42
N ALA A 4 -38.79 29.93 9.59
CA ALA A 4 -37.65 29.06 9.35
C ALA A 4 -37.39 28.89 7.85
N ASP A 5 -36.14 29.09 7.44
CA ASP A 5 -35.66 28.93 6.07
C ASP A 5 -35.75 27.46 5.63
N LYS A 6 -36.52 27.21 4.56
CA LYS A 6 -36.81 25.85 4.05
C LYS A 6 -35.72 25.26 3.14
N ASN A 7 -34.51 25.85 3.11
CA ASN A 7 -33.41 25.37 2.26
C ASN A 7 -32.38 24.55 3.05
N ALA A 8 -32.87 23.62 3.88
CA ALA A 8 -32.03 22.60 4.48
C ALA A 8 -31.63 21.56 3.42
N THR A 9 -30.39 21.69 2.94
CA THR A 9 -29.51 20.64 2.39
C THR A 9 -30.18 19.57 1.52
N ARG A 10 -30.47 19.90 0.25
CA ARG A 10 -30.83 18.90 -0.76
C ARG A 10 -29.58 18.14 -1.20
N ILE A 11 -29.33 16.97 -0.61
CA ILE A 11 -28.27 16.06 -1.08
C ILE A 11 -28.67 15.56 -2.48
N VAL A 12 -27.99 16.06 -3.51
CA VAL A 12 -28.17 15.60 -4.89
C VAL A 12 -27.26 14.39 -5.09
N ARG A 13 -27.85 13.19 -5.11
CA ARG A 13 -27.15 11.96 -5.48
C ARG A 13 -26.97 11.95 -7.00
N ARG A 14 -25.73 12.02 -7.47
CA ARG A 14 -25.39 11.89 -8.90
C ARG A 14 -24.83 10.49 -9.15
N GLU A 15 -25.45 9.74 -10.05
CA GLU A 15 -24.93 8.45 -10.49
C GLU A 15 -23.88 8.68 -11.57
N PHE A 16 -22.63 8.27 -11.30
CA PHE A 16 -21.55 8.34 -12.28
C PHE A 16 -21.69 7.16 -13.25
N ASN A 17 -22.08 7.44 -14.50
CA ASN A 17 -22.13 6.44 -15.56
C ASN A 17 -20.88 6.54 -16.44
N PRO A 18 -19.91 5.61 -16.32
CA PRO A 18 -18.66 5.66 -17.09
C PRO A 18 -18.86 5.37 -18.58
N ALA A 19 -20.01 4.84 -19.00
CA ALA A 19 -20.35 4.58 -20.40
C ALA A 19 -21.06 5.77 -21.08
N ALA A 20 -21.38 6.84 -20.33
CA ALA A 20 -21.98 8.02 -20.91
C ALA A 20 -20.99 8.72 -21.86
N ARG A 21 -21.43 8.98 -23.09
CA ARG A 21 -20.64 9.74 -24.07
C ARG A 21 -20.59 11.21 -23.68
N LEU A 22 -19.42 11.82 -23.83
CA LEU A 22 -19.23 13.25 -23.62
C LEU A 22 -20.13 14.06 -24.56
N THR A 23 -20.67 15.18 -24.07
CA THR A 23 -21.40 16.12 -24.94
C THR A 23 -20.43 16.83 -25.87
N LYS A 24 -20.94 17.43 -26.96
CA LYS A 24 -20.10 18.20 -27.90
C LYS A 24 -19.34 19.33 -27.18
N ASP A 25 -20.00 20.01 -26.25
CA ASP A 25 -19.41 21.09 -25.47
C ASP A 25 -18.27 20.59 -24.57
N GLN A 26 -18.41 19.41 -23.97
CA GLN A 26 -17.36 18.79 -23.16
C GLN A 26 -16.16 18.37 -24.00
N LEU A 27 -16.39 17.87 -25.21
CA LEU A 27 -15.30 17.54 -26.15
C LEU A 27 -14.55 18.81 -26.57
N GLN A 28 -15.27 19.88 -26.91
CA GLN A 28 -14.64 21.16 -27.25
C GLN A 28 -13.84 21.75 -26.08
N GLN A 29 -14.33 21.63 -24.84
CA GLN A 29 -13.57 22.03 -23.65
C GLN A 29 -12.30 21.20 -23.47
N LEU A 30 -12.36 19.89 -23.75
CA LEU A 30 -11.20 19.01 -23.65
C LEU A 30 -10.16 19.34 -24.73
N ASP A 31 -10.59 19.57 -25.97
CA ASP A 31 -9.72 20.00 -27.07
C ASP A 31 -9.07 21.36 -26.77
N ALA A 32 -9.80 22.28 -26.14
CA ALA A 32 -9.27 23.57 -25.72
C ALA A 32 -8.24 23.46 -24.58
N LEU A 33 -8.42 22.50 -23.66
CA LEU A 33 -7.45 22.22 -22.59
C LEU A 33 -6.18 21.53 -23.15
N ASP A 34 -6.34 20.62 -24.11
CA ASP A 34 -5.21 19.92 -24.74
C ASP A 34 -4.36 20.86 -25.61
N ALA A 35 -4.98 21.91 -26.17
CA ALA A 35 -4.29 22.96 -26.92
C ALA A 35 -3.59 24.00 -26.02
N LEU A 36 -3.83 23.99 -24.71
CA LEU A 36 -3.22 24.94 -23.76
C LEU A 36 -1.78 24.48 -23.45
N PRO A 37 -0.75 25.34 -23.60
CA PRO A 37 0.62 24.96 -23.25
C PRO A 37 0.79 24.87 -21.72
N ASP A 38 1.67 23.97 -21.28
CA ASP A 38 1.92 23.69 -19.86
C ASP A 38 2.26 24.94 -19.03
N ASP A 39 2.96 25.92 -19.63
CA ASP A 39 3.36 27.18 -18.97
C ASP A 39 2.16 28.08 -18.57
N GLN A 40 0.98 27.84 -19.15
CA GLN A 40 -0.26 28.56 -18.82
C GLN A 40 -1.12 27.83 -17.78
N ILE A 41 -0.70 26.64 -17.34
CA ILE A 41 -1.42 25.88 -16.31
C ILE A 41 -1.11 26.52 -14.95
N ASP A 42 -2.14 27.06 -14.30
CA ASP A 42 -2.03 27.58 -12.93
C ASP A 42 -1.97 26.42 -11.94
N THR A 43 -0.81 26.24 -11.30
CA THR A 43 -0.59 25.25 -10.22
C THR A 43 -0.40 25.92 -8.86
N SER A 44 -0.82 27.18 -8.69
CA SER A 44 -0.59 27.95 -7.47
C SER A 44 -1.21 27.34 -6.20
N ASP A 45 -2.29 26.57 -6.34
CA ASP A 45 -2.97 25.87 -5.25
C ASP A 45 -2.33 24.53 -4.88
N ILE A 46 -1.53 23.95 -5.78
CA ILE A 46 -0.90 22.63 -5.61
C ILE A 46 0.61 22.78 -5.83
N PRO A 47 1.36 23.25 -4.82
CA PRO A 47 2.81 23.36 -4.92
C PRO A 47 3.45 21.99 -5.08
N GLU A 48 4.51 21.91 -5.90
CA GLU A 48 5.28 20.69 -6.07
C GLU A 48 5.90 20.25 -4.73
N LEU A 49 5.76 18.97 -4.40
CA LEU A 49 6.35 18.40 -3.19
C LEU A 49 7.87 18.19 -3.38
N PRO A 50 8.73 18.79 -2.54
CA PRO A 50 10.17 18.65 -2.67
C PRO A 50 10.61 17.21 -2.38
N GLU A 51 11.68 16.76 -3.03
CA GLU A 51 12.19 15.38 -2.93
C GLU A 51 12.53 14.95 -1.48
N SER A 52 12.90 15.91 -0.62
CA SER A 52 13.13 15.67 0.81
C SER A 52 11.89 15.14 1.52
N VAL A 53 10.70 15.65 1.18
CA VAL A 53 9.43 15.19 1.76
C VAL A 53 9.14 13.75 1.35
N TRP A 54 9.46 13.38 0.11
CA TRP A 54 9.33 11.99 -0.35
C TRP A 54 10.26 11.03 0.38
N ARG A 55 11.50 11.45 0.65
CA ARG A 55 12.48 10.64 1.38
C ARG A 55 12.19 10.53 2.88
N GLU A 56 11.75 11.62 3.50
CA GLU A 56 11.63 11.71 4.97
C GLU A 56 10.22 11.40 5.47
N ARG A 57 9.18 11.81 4.73
CA ARG A 57 7.77 11.66 5.13
C ARG A 57 7.00 10.65 4.29
N GLY A 58 7.58 10.15 3.20
CA GLY A 58 7.00 9.07 2.40
C GLY A 58 6.86 7.81 3.24
N ILE A 59 5.64 7.42 3.58
CA ILE A 59 5.39 6.18 4.32
C ILE A 59 5.63 4.99 3.40
N ARG A 60 6.88 4.51 3.36
CA ARG A 60 7.22 3.27 2.68
C ARG A 60 6.44 2.11 3.31
N ARG A 61 5.84 1.28 2.46
CA ARG A 61 5.10 0.06 2.83
C ARG A 61 3.71 0.25 3.45
N MET A 62 3.14 1.46 3.49
CA MET A 62 1.75 1.64 3.97
C MET A 62 0.74 0.77 3.20
N PHE A 63 0.92 0.67 1.89
CA PHE A 63 0.04 -0.11 1.01
C PHE A 63 0.50 -1.56 0.77
N TYR A 64 1.66 -1.95 1.32
CA TYR A 64 2.16 -3.31 1.08
C TYR A 64 1.49 -4.30 2.02
N ARG A 65 0.64 -5.17 1.44
CA ARG A 65 0.04 -6.31 2.14
C ARG A 65 0.67 -7.60 1.61
N PRO A 66 1.43 -8.36 2.43
CA PRO A 66 1.95 -9.65 2.02
C PRO A 66 0.80 -10.59 1.63
N VAL A 67 0.89 -11.20 0.45
CA VAL A 67 -0.06 -12.21 0.00
C VAL A 67 0.14 -13.47 0.84
N LYS A 68 -0.86 -13.81 1.68
CA LYS A 68 -0.87 -15.03 2.47
C LYS A 68 -1.43 -16.16 1.60
N ARG A 69 -0.73 -17.28 1.53
CA ARG A 69 -1.24 -18.50 0.88
C ARG A 69 -1.76 -19.44 1.97
N PRO A 70 -2.99 -19.99 1.86
CA PRO A 70 -3.47 -20.98 2.80
C PRO A 70 -2.62 -22.24 2.65
N VAL A 71 -2.10 -22.74 3.77
CA VAL A 71 -1.34 -24.00 3.84
C VAL A 71 -1.94 -24.83 4.97
N THR A 72 -2.23 -26.10 4.69
CA THR A 72 -2.67 -27.05 5.71
C THR A 72 -1.43 -27.74 6.27
N MET A 73 -1.09 -27.44 7.52
CA MET A 73 0.00 -28.08 8.25
C MET A 73 -0.47 -28.53 9.63
N ARG A 74 0.16 -29.59 10.16
CA ARG A 74 -0.06 -30.02 11.55
C ARG A 74 0.96 -29.31 12.45
N LEU A 75 0.49 -28.86 13.60
CA LEU A 75 1.30 -28.30 14.68
C LEU A 75 0.95 -29.06 15.95
N ASP A 76 1.94 -29.20 16.82
CA ASP A 76 1.74 -29.87 18.10
C ASP A 76 0.77 -29.08 19.00
N ALA A 77 0.07 -29.79 19.88
CA ALA A 77 -0.98 -29.20 20.71
C ALA A 77 -0.43 -28.14 21.67
N ASP A 78 0.74 -28.40 22.26
CA ASP A 78 1.47 -27.48 23.14
C ASP A 78 1.92 -26.20 22.41
N VAL A 79 2.36 -26.32 21.16
CA VAL A 79 2.71 -25.18 20.31
C VAL A 79 1.48 -24.33 20.01
N ILE A 80 0.33 -24.95 19.76
CA ILE A 80 -0.93 -24.23 19.54
C ILE A 80 -1.38 -23.51 20.82
N GLU A 81 -1.31 -24.17 21.97
CA GLU A 81 -1.63 -23.56 23.27
C GLU A 81 -0.69 -22.39 23.60
N TRP A 82 0.61 -22.55 23.36
CA TRP A 82 1.59 -21.49 23.52
C TRP A 82 1.28 -20.31 22.59
N LEU A 83 1.00 -20.55 21.30
CA LEU A 83 0.64 -19.47 20.36
C LEU A 83 -0.66 -18.76 20.74
N LYS A 84 -1.65 -19.49 21.27
CA LYS A 84 -2.89 -18.90 21.79
C LYS A 84 -2.63 -18.05 23.03
N SER A 85 -1.76 -18.48 23.94
CA SER A 85 -1.37 -17.70 25.13
C SER A 85 -0.63 -16.40 24.78
N LYS A 86 0.07 -16.38 23.63
CA LYS A 86 0.76 -15.20 23.10
C LYS A 86 -0.14 -14.28 22.27
N ALA A 87 -1.31 -14.77 21.84
CA ALA A 87 -2.26 -14.00 21.06
C ALA A 87 -3.15 -13.13 21.96
N GLY A 88 -3.96 -12.25 21.35
CA GLY A 88 -4.87 -11.36 22.09
C GLY A 88 -5.92 -12.12 22.92
N PRO A 89 -6.79 -11.42 23.66
CA PRO A 89 -7.83 -12.04 24.47
C PRO A 89 -8.60 -13.11 23.67
N GLU A 90 -8.84 -14.26 24.31
CA GLU A 90 -9.48 -15.46 23.74
C GLU A 90 -8.65 -16.23 22.68
N GLY A 91 -7.35 -15.96 22.54
CA GLY A 91 -6.50 -16.66 21.56
C GLY A 91 -6.76 -16.24 20.10
N LYS A 92 -7.52 -15.16 19.88
CA LYS A 92 -7.77 -14.60 18.56
C LYS A 92 -6.44 -14.11 17.96
N GLY A 93 -6.10 -14.65 16.80
CA GLY A 93 -4.91 -14.24 16.05
C GLY A 93 -3.68 -15.12 16.24
N TYR A 94 -3.78 -16.30 16.88
CA TYR A 94 -2.64 -17.22 17.00
C TYR A 94 -1.99 -17.56 15.64
N GLN A 95 -2.76 -17.66 14.55
CA GLN A 95 -2.23 -17.84 13.18
C GLN A 95 -1.41 -16.64 12.70
N THR A 96 -1.83 -15.43 13.06
CA THR A 96 -1.09 -14.20 12.76
C THR A 96 0.21 -14.17 13.56
N THR A 97 0.17 -14.53 14.85
CA THR A 97 1.34 -14.66 15.73
C THR A 97 2.33 -15.70 15.19
N ALA A 98 1.83 -16.87 14.75
CA ALA A 98 2.64 -17.93 14.15
C ALA A 98 3.36 -17.43 12.90
N ASN A 99 2.64 -16.81 11.97
CA ASN A 99 3.22 -16.28 10.74
C ASN A 99 4.24 -15.14 10.99
N GLN A 100 4.01 -14.31 12.02
CA GLN A 100 4.98 -13.29 12.44
C GLN A 100 6.26 -13.92 12.97
N LEU A 101 6.15 -14.96 13.81
CA LEU A 101 7.31 -15.66 14.37
C LEU A 101 8.14 -16.35 13.27
N LEU A 102 7.48 -17.07 12.38
CA LEU A 102 8.12 -17.72 11.22
C LEU A 102 8.84 -16.68 10.35
N ARG A 103 8.18 -15.55 10.06
CA ARG A 103 8.80 -14.46 9.30
C ARG A 103 10.01 -13.86 10.01
N ALA A 104 9.94 -13.65 11.32
CA ALA A 104 11.04 -13.11 12.10
C ALA A 104 12.26 -14.05 12.07
N LYS A 105 12.03 -15.36 12.23
CA LYS A 105 13.08 -16.38 12.13
C LYS A 105 13.70 -16.45 10.74
N MET A 106 12.87 -16.52 9.70
CA MET A 106 13.33 -16.51 8.30
C MET A 106 14.19 -15.27 7.99
N ILE A 107 13.77 -14.07 8.40
CA ILE A 107 14.54 -12.84 8.18
C ILE A 107 15.87 -12.86 8.97
N ALA A 108 15.87 -13.37 10.20
CA ALA A 108 17.08 -13.48 11.00
C ALA A 108 18.10 -14.41 10.34
N GLU A 109 17.65 -15.56 9.83
CA GLU A 109 18.50 -16.51 9.10
C GLU A 109 19.04 -15.91 7.80
N LEU A 110 18.19 -15.27 6.99
CA LEU A 110 18.63 -14.60 5.76
C LEU A 110 19.67 -13.52 6.06
N ARG A 111 19.49 -12.75 7.13
CA ARG A 111 20.47 -11.73 7.55
C ARG A 111 21.77 -12.36 8.05
N ALA A 112 21.71 -13.47 8.77
CA ALA A 112 22.89 -14.20 9.21
C ALA A 112 23.66 -14.77 8.01
N ALA A 113 22.96 -15.37 7.05
CA ALA A 113 23.54 -15.89 5.81
C ALA A 113 24.23 -14.80 4.98
N VAL A 114 23.65 -13.60 4.89
CA VAL A 114 24.26 -12.45 4.21
C VAL A 114 25.50 -11.92 4.95
N LYS A 115 25.57 -12.08 6.29
CA LYS A 115 26.72 -11.65 7.11
C LYS A 115 27.86 -12.67 7.14
N SER A 116 27.63 -13.92 6.75
CA SER A 116 28.67 -14.96 6.70
C SER A 116 29.55 -14.80 5.44
N PRO A 117 30.88 -14.61 5.58
CA PRO A 117 31.79 -14.34 4.45
C PRO A 117 32.07 -15.55 3.53
N ALA A 118 31.53 -16.73 3.83
CA ALA A 118 31.88 -17.98 3.13
C ALA A 118 31.30 -18.11 1.71
N ALA A 119 30.30 -17.31 1.32
CA ALA A 119 29.68 -17.40 -0.02
C ALA A 119 30.28 -16.43 -1.06
N LYS A 120 31.22 -15.55 -0.68
CA LYS A 120 31.80 -14.56 -1.61
C LYS A 120 32.90 -15.13 -2.52
N LYS A 121 33.33 -16.39 -2.32
CA LYS A 121 34.46 -17.00 -3.05
C LYS A 121 34.08 -17.79 -4.31
N ILE A 122 32.80 -17.94 -4.63
CA ILE A 122 32.35 -18.81 -5.74
C ILE A 122 32.15 -18.01 -7.05
N VAL A 123 32.01 -16.68 -7.00
CA VAL A 123 31.66 -15.86 -8.18
C VAL A 123 32.86 -15.17 -8.84
N SER A 124 34.09 -15.32 -8.32
CA SER A 124 35.29 -14.63 -8.85
C SER A 124 36.36 -15.55 -9.46
N ALA A 125 36.05 -16.83 -9.73
CA ALA A 125 37.04 -17.80 -10.20
C ALA A 125 36.74 -18.45 -11.57
N GLY A 126 35.83 -17.89 -12.37
CA GLY A 126 35.50 -18.44 -13.69
C GLY A 126 35.22 -17.35 -14.71
N GLY A 127 36.27 -16.73 -15.24
CA GLY A 127 36.14 -15.65 -16.22
C GLY A 127 37.46 -15.16 -16.80
N SER A 128 38.27 -16.07 -17.35
CA SER A 128 39.28 -15.75 -18.38
C SER A 128 39.83 -17.04 -18.98
N LYS A 129 39.28 -17.43 -20.13
CA LYS A 129 39.98 -17.67 -21.39
C LYS A 129 38.94 -17.91 -22.49
#